data_AF-A0A7J5GPU9-F1
#
_entry.id   AF-A0A7J5GPU9-F1
#
_cell.length_a   1.000
_cell.length_b   1.000
_cell.length_c   1.000
_cell.angle_alpha   90.00
_cell.angle_beta   90.00
_cell.angle_gamma   90.00
#
_symmetry.space_group_name_H-M   'P 1'
#
loop_
_entity.id
_entity.type
_entity.pdbx_description
1 polymer ?
#
loop_
_entity_poly.entity_id
_entity_poly.type
_entity_poly.pdbx_seq_one_letter_code
_entity_poly.pdbx_strand_id
1 'polypeptide(L)'
;LEVLNSITQINGDLLLNNCDIENFNGLNQLRKIQGDFVIESLNNFNRIESFNGLDNLEEIGGDFIMKDRLPYNGEKSTVNSNFSQLKDFKGLENLKKIGGNFQLIGLGYFRYQNSPYYYTSFNELESFEGLERLTTIGGNFKISSEGNDKYISFKKLSSLNNLTNLASIGGNFEIYAPEYEIAQLNTIELPTLKQINGYIYMRNGFYMGNRNRMNLVLENLEKLGGFECKSYTILNAPKLKRIDEKLYIGVAASKVGSINAQEILNGLSAITYVGKDLRIDCSGIESFEPLRNLSFVGGDLIFDIGGSERNNLQSFTGFESLTTIGGRLIWGTGVSSAGSVSTYTSFSNIQSFQGFNNLSSIGGFRMSINYGDFSKFTSFAGLENLRQIKGDFTIEIEDSFWGLSDISALTNLETVEGSEFKIKGCYKLKDFTPLK
;
A
#
# COMPACT_ATOMS: atom_id res chain seq x y z
N LEU A 1 5.70 -29.60 28.83
CA LEU A 1 6.83 -29.42 27.88
C LEU A 1 8.19 -29.77 28.51
N GLU A 2 8.31 -29.85 29.84
CA GLU A 2 9.60 -30.05 30.56
C GLU A 2 10.49 -31.20 30.06
N VAL A 3 9.91 -32.31 29.58
CA VAL A 3 10.66 -33.46 29.01
C VAL A 3 11.45 -33.11 27.73
N LEU A 4 11.15 -31.98 27.10
CA LEU A 4 11.78 -31.52 25.86
C LEU A 4 13.00 -30.61 26.10
N ASN A 5 13.42 -30.44 27.36
CA ASN A 5 14.45 -29.46 27.75
C ASN A 5 15.85 -29.69 27.14
N SER A 6 16.06 -30.81 26.46
CA SER A 6 17.29 -31.14 25.75
C SER A 6 17.22 -30.83 24.24
N ILE A 7 16.04 -30.54 23.70
CA ILE A 7 15.85 -30.23 22.29
C ILE A 7 16.44 -28.87 21.99
N THR A 8 17.47 -28.85 21.15
CA THR A 8 18.12 -27.61 20.68
C THR A 8 17.69 -27.22 19.26
N GLN A 9 17.14 -28.16 18.49
CA GLN A 9 16.69 -27.92 17.13
C GLN A 9 15.54 -28.85 16.74
N ILE A 10 14.57 -28.32 16.00
CA ILE A 10 13.52 -29.07 15.33
C ILE A 10 13.78 -28.99 13.82
N ASN A 11 13.95 -30.14 13.15
CA ASN A 11 14.23 -30.20 11.71
C ASN A 11 12.98 -30.06 10.82
N GLY A 12 11.80 -30.21 11.39
CA GLY A 12 10.53 -29.94 10.72
C GLY A 12 9.80 -28.79 11.40
N ASP A 13 8.50 -28.96 11.56
CA ASP A 13 7.61 -27.94 12.11
C ASP A 13 7.40 -28.13 13.62
N LEU A 14 7.23 -27.01 14.33
CA LEU A 14 6.65 -26.98 15.67
C LEU A 14 5.17 -26.59 15.55
N LEU A 15 4.28 -27.58 15.63
CA LEU A 15 2.84 -27.39 15.49
C LEU A 15 2.16 -27.57 16.84
N LEU A 16 1.57 -26.50 17.37
CA LEU A 16 0.79 -26.53 18.60
C LEU A 16 -0.68 -26.28 18.26
N ASN A 17 -1.43 -27.37 18.08
CA ASN A 17 -2.85 -27.32 17.74
C ASN A 17 -3.69 -27.63 18.97
N ASN A 18 -4.51 -26.65 19.37
CA ASN A 18 -5.47 -26.78 20.45
C ASN A 18 -4.87 -27.34 21.77
N CYS A 19 -3.63 -26.98 22.11
CA CYS A 19 -2.94 -27.42 23.32
C CYS A 19 -3.27 -26.53 24.54
N ASP A 20 -3.44 -27.14 25.72
CA ASP A 20 -3.56 -26.41 26.99
C ASP A 20 -2.17 -26.29 27.64
N ILE A 21 -1.44 -25.24 27.27
CA ILE A 21 -0.11 -24.93 27.85
C ILE A 21 -0.14 -23.60 28.58
N GLU A 22 0.65 -23.51 29.65
CA GLU A 22 0.79 -22.31 30.49
C GLU A 22 2.04 -21.50 30.17
N ASN A 23 3.02 -22.10 29.50
CA ASN A 23 4.28 -21.50 29.06
C ASN A 23 4.99 -22.48 28.12
N PHE A 24 6.14 -22.06 27.59
CA PHE A 24 7.01 -22.90 26.76
C PHE A 24 8.14 -23.53 27.59
N ASN A 25 8.03 -23.57 28.93
CA ASN A 25 9.09 -24.11 29.79
C ASN A 25 9.33 -25.59 29.47
N GLY A 26 10.56 -25.87 29.05
CA GLY A 26 10.95 -27.14 28.47
C GLY A 26 11.40 -27.02 27.02
N LEU A 27 11.24 -25.87 26.37
CA LEU A 27 11.90 -25.56 25.09
C LEU A 27 13.05 -24.56 25.25
N ASN A 28 13.51 -24.34 26.48
CA ASN A 28 14.46 -23.29 26.82
C ASN A 28 15.84 -23.46 26.17
N GLN A 29 16.15 -24.65 25.63
CA GLN A 29 17.37 -24.91 24.87
C GLN A 29 17.16 -24.84 23.35
N LEU A 30 15.93 -24.71 22.87
CA LEU A 30 15.57 -24.67 21.47
C LEU A 30 16.14 -23.39 20.84
N ARG A 31 17.01 -23.56 19.84
CA ARG A 31 17.63 -22.48 19.09
C ARG A 31 17.08 -22.32 17.69
N LYS A 32 16.54 -23.39 17.10
CA LYS A 32 16.13 -23.36 15.70
C LYS A 32 14.96 -24.27 15.41
N ILE A 33 14.03 -23.77 14.62
CA ILE A 33 12.97 -24.52 13.96
C ILE A 33 13.26 -24.42 12.46
N GLN A 34 13.50 -25.53 11.76
CA GLN A 34 13.82 -25.50 10.32
C GLN A 34 12.58 -25.27 9.46
N GLY A 35 11.43 -25.80 9.88
CA GLY A 35 10.14 -25.57 9.24
C GLY A 35 9.34 -24.46 9.91
N ASP A 36 8.04 -24.66 10.00
CA ASP A 36 7.09 -23.68 10.52
C ASP A 36 6.95 -23.75 12.05
N PHE A 37 6.67 -22.61 12.68
CA PHE A 37 6.14 -22.53 14.03
C PHE A 37 4.69 -22.06 13.96
N VAL A 38 3.75 -23.00 14.14
CA VAL A 38 2.31 -22.73 14.01
C VAL A 38 1.59 -23.00 15.31
N ILE A 39 0.82 -22.02 15.77
CA ILE A 39 -0.10 -22.13 16.89
C ILE A 39 -1.53 -21.92 16.39
N GLU A 40 -2.35 -22.97 16.48
CA GLU A 40 -3.77 -22.94 16.12
C GLU A 40 -4.63 -23.08 17.38
N SER A 41 -5.54 -22.13 17.60
CA SER A 41 -6.28 -22.01 18.86
C SER A 41 -7.80 -22.06 18.70
N LEU A 42 -8.47 -22.87 19.53
CA LEU A 42 -9.92 -22.89 19.70
C LEU A 42 -10.27 -23.04 21.20
N ASN A 43 -10.59 -21.92 21.86
CA ASN A 43 -10.78 -21.81 23.31
C ASN A 43 -9.55 -22.13 24.16
N ASN A 44 -8.34 -21.90 23.66
CA ASN A 44 -7.12 -22.25 24.38
C ASN A 44 -5.98 -21.23 24.17
N PHE A 45 -4.80 -21.54 24.70
CA PHE A 45 -3.69 -20.59 24.87
C PHE A 45 -4.07 -19.32 25.66
N ASN A 46 -5.09 -19.43 26.52
CA ASN A 46 -5.63 -18.31 27.29
C ASN A 46 -4.85 -18.01 28.57
N ARG A 47 -3.86 -18.85 28.91
CA ARG A 47 -2.93 -18.68 30.05
C ARG A 47 -1.55 -18.19 29.63
N ILE A 48 -1.29 -18.12 28.33
CA ILE A 48 -0.01 -17.68 27.79
C ILE A 48 0.01 -16.16 27.82
N GLU A 49 0.87 -15.58 28.66
CA GLU A 49 1.12 -14.13 28.68
C GLU A 49 2.24 -13.72 27.71
N SER A 50 3.19 -14.62 27.45
CA SER A 50 4.35 -14.42 26.58
C SER A 50 4.95 -15.78 26.13
N PHE A 51 6.06 -15.75 25.39
CA PHE A 51 6.80 -16.93 24.91
C PHE A 51 7.92 -17.38 25.85
N ASN A 52 7.85 -17.03 27.14
CA ASN A 52 8.85 -17.46 28.14
C ASN A 52 9.12 -18.97 28.04
N GLY A 53 10.41 -19.33 27.99
CA GLY A 53 10.87 -20.68 27.69
C GLY A 53 11.30 -20.88 26.23
N LEU A 54 11.16 -19.88 25.35
CA LEU A 54 11.78 -19.88 24.01
C LEU A 54 12.96 -18.90 23.90
N ASP A 55 13.50 -18.45 25.03
CA ASP A 55 14.44 -17.32 25.10
C ASP A 55 15.70 -17.53 24.26
N ASN A 56 16.05 -18.78 23.93
CA ASN A 56 17.19 -19.14 23.08
C ASN A 56 16.86 -19.32 21.59
N LEU A 57 15.60 -19.19 21.17
CA LEU A 57 15.19 -19.39 19.79
C LEU A 57 15.74 -18.27 18.91
N GLU A 58 16.55 -18.63 17.91
CA GLU A 58 17.25 -17.68 17.05
C GLU A 58 16.69 -17.62 15.63
N GLU A 59 16.14 -18.73 15.11
CA GLU A 59 15.66 -18.82 13.74
C GLU A 59 14.43 -19.73 13.62
N ILE A 60 13.44 -19.25 12.87
CA ILE A 60 12.36 -20.05 12.29
C ILE A 60 12.58 -20.06 10.79
N GLY A 61 12.79 -21.24 10.20
CA GLY A 61 13.12 -21.38 8.79
C GLY A 61 11.92 -21.18 7.86
N GLY A 62 10.73 -21.57 8.32
CA GLY A 62 9.46 -21.35 7.64
C GLY A 62 8.65 -20.21 8.25
N ASP A 63 7.34 -20.41 8.36
CA ASP A 63 6.38 -19.42 8.84
C ASP A 63 6.28 -19.40 10.37
N PHE A 64 6.09 -18.21 10.95
CA PHE A 64 5.57 -18.03 12.30
C PHE A 64 4.10 -17.63 12.20
N ILE A 65 3.19 -18.51 12.61
CA ILE A 65 1.74 -18.31 12.48
C ILE A 65 1.07 -18.54 13.82
N MET A 66 0.31 -17.54 14.28
CA MET A 66 -0.66 -17.71 15.35
C MET A 66 -2.04 -17.37 14.80
N LYS A 67 -2.97 -18.32 14.87
CA LYS A 67 -4.31 -18.09 14.33
C LYS A 67 -5.39 -18.82 15.10
N ASP A 68 -6.58 -18.28 14.99
CA ASP A 68 -7.78 -18.98 15.39
C ASP A 68 -8.03 -20.17 14.46
N ARG A 69 -8.41 -21.29 15.05
CA ARG A 69 -8.79 -22.52 14.35
C ARG A 69 -10.27 -22.46 14.01
N LEU A 70 -10.63 -22.88 12.80
CA LEU A 70 -12.04 -23.06 12.42
C LEU A 70 -12.66 -24.23 13.21
N PRO A 71 -13.93 -24.10 13.65
CA PRO A 71 -14.59 -25.13 14.44
C PRO A 71 -14.84 -26.39 13.60
N TYR A 72 -14.85 -27.56 14.23
CA TYR A 72 -15.17 -28.83 13.57
C TYR A 72 -16.65 -29.24 13.80
N ASN A 73 -17.19 -30.07 12.92
CA ASN A 73 -18.57 -30.56 12.98
C ASN A 73 -18.92 -31.09 14.38
N GLY A 74 -19.89 -30.44 15.03
CA GLY A 74 -20.43 -30.84 16.34
C GLY A 74 -20.03 -29.94 17.51
N GLU A 75 -19.05 -29.03 17.35
CA GLU A 75 -18.74 -28.03 18.37
C GLU A 75 -19.85 -26.98 18.44
N LYS A 76 -20.52 -26.91 19.59
CA LYS A 76 -21.65 -25.99 19.81
C LYS A 76 -21.16 -24.53 19.78
N SER A 77 -22.05 -23.66 19.29
CA SER A 77 -21.89 -22.19 19.31
C SER A 77 -21.47 -21.67 20.69
N THR A 78 -20.22 -21.23 20.82
CA THR A 78 -19.67 -20.54 21.99
C THR A 78 -18.89 -19.30 21.56
N VAL A 79 -18.71 -18.35 22.48
CA VAL A 79 -17.69 -17.30 22.32
C VAL A 79 -16.34 -17.95 22.56
N ASN A 80 -15.49 -17.89 21.54
CA ASN A 80 -14.17 -18.48 21.55
C ASN A 80 -13.12 -17.45 21.93
N SER A 81 -12.57 -17.58 23.12
CA SER A 81 -11.45 -16.75 23.55
C SER A 81 -10.15 -17.48 23.25
N ASN A 82 -9.26 -16.85 22.49
CA ASN A 82 -7.96 -17.40 22.15
C ASN A 82 -6.88 -16.38 22.48
N PHE A 83 -5.72 -16.82 22.98
CA PHE A 83 -4.62 -15.91 23.30
C PHE A 83 -5.05 -14.74 24.22
N SER A 84 -6.04 -14.98 25.08
CA SER A 84 -6.74 -13.91 25.80
C SER A 84 -5.90 -13.21 26.86
N GLN A 85 -4.70 -13.69 27.14
CA GLN A 85 -3.76 -13.10 28.09
C GLN A 85 -2.42 -12.73 27.47
N LEU A 86 -2.20 -13.00 26.17
CA LEU A 86 -0.95 -12.70 25.49
C LEU A 86 -0.76 -11.19 25.41
N LYS A 87 0.31 -10.67 26.01
CA LYS A 87 0.58 -9.22 26.09
C LYS A 87 1.69 -8.77 25.14
N ASP A 88 2.67 -9.62 24.93
CA ASP A 88 3.87 -9.34 24.16
C ASP A 88 4.51 -10.64 23.64
N PHE A 89 5.72 -10.52 23.09
CA PHE A 89 6.53 -11.61 22.57
C PHE A 89 7.77 -11.90 23.43
N LYS A 90 7.80 -11.49 24.71
CA LYS A 90 8.90 -11.81 25.63
C LYS A 90 9.14 -13.31 25.66
N GLY A 91 10.39 -13.72 25.74
CA GLY A 91 10.85 -15.08 25.46
C GLY A 91 11.22 -15.32 24.00
N LEU A 92 11.07 -14.36 23.08
CA LEU A 92 11.62 -14.44 21.71
C LEU A 92 12.78 -13.46 21.48
N GLU A 93 13.40 -12.94 22.54
CA GLU A 93 14.37 -11.83 22.48
C GLU A 93 15.56 -12.14 21.57
N ASN A 94 15.91 -13.42 21.37
CA ASN A 94 17.01 -13.85 20.52
C ASN A 94 16.61 -14.20 19.08
N LEU A 95 15.32 -14.12 18.72
CA LEU A 95 14.82 -14.45 17.40
C LEU A 95 15.30 -13.41 16.39
N LYS A 96 16.16 -13.84 15.45
CA LYS A 96 16.80 -12.96 14.46
C LYS A 96 16.10 -13.00 13.11
N LYS A 97 15.45 -14.12 12.78
CA LYS A 97 14.98 -14.39 11.43
C LYS A 97 13.77 -15.31 11.41
N ILE A 98 12.82 -14.95 10.57
CA ILE A 98 11.73 -15.80 10.10
C ILE A 98 11.91 -15.94 8.60
N GLY A 99 12.12 -17.16 8.10
CA GLY A 99 12.39 -17.41 6.68
C GLY A 99 11.14 -17.29 5.82
N GLY A 100 9.96 -17.54 6.39
CA GLY A 100 8.66 -17.39 5.75
C GLY A 100 7.88 -16.18 6.28
N ASN A 101 6.58 -16.36 6.48
CA ASN A 101 5.63 -15.34 6.91
C ASN A 101 5.64 -15.14 8.42
N PHE A 102 5.37 -13.92 8.88
CA PHE A 102 4.93 -13.63 10.25
C PHE A 102 3.43 -13.30 10.21
N GLN A 103 2.59 -14.09 10.85
CA GLN A 103 1.13 -13.94 10.78
C GLN A 103 0.45 -14.06 12.14
N LEU A 104 -0.34 -13.03 12.49
CA LEU A 104 -1.30 -13.08 13.59
C LEU A 104 -2.71 -12.93 13.01
N ILE A 105 -3.54 -13.95 13.17
CA ILE A 105 -4.87 -14.01 12.54
C ILE A 105 -5.93 -14.27 13.60
N GLY A 106 -6.59 -13.19 14.02
CA GLY A 106 -7.80 -13.22 14.83
C GLY A 106 -9.03 -13.27 13.94
N LEU A 107 -9.83 -14.31 14.11
CA LEU A 107 -11.19 -14.34 13.59
C LEU A 107 -12.05 -13.45 14.49
N GLY A 108 -13.23 -13.04 14.02
CA GLY A 108 -14.27 -12.55 14.93
C GLY A 108 -15.59 -13.24 14.67
N TYR A 109 -16.52 -12.59 13.97
CA TYR A 109 -17.81 -13.22 13.68
C TYR A 109 -17.84 -13.80 12.27
N PHE A 110 -18.19 -15.08 12.17
CA PHE A 110 -18.56 -15.67 10.88
C PHE A 110 -19.60 -16.76 11.07
N ARG A 111 -20.22 -17.15 9.95
CA ARG A 111 -21.11 -18.30 9.88
C ARG A 111 -20.39 -19.47 9.24
N TYR A 112 -20.31 -20.58 9.96
CA TYR A 112 -19.81 -21.84 9.44
C TYR A 112 -20.93 -22.86 9.43
N GLN A 113 -21.27 -23.37 8.24
CA GLN A 113 -22.38 -24.32 8.05
C GLN A 113 -23.70 -23.86 8.73
N ASN A 114 -24.05 -22.58 8.58
CA ASN A 114 -25.20 -21.91 9.20
C ASN A 114 -25.17 -21.72 10.73
N SER A 115 -24.13 -22.19 11.42
CA SER A 115 -23.93 -21.92 12.84
C SER A 115 -23.11 -20.65 13.04
N PRO A 116 -23.53 -19.73 13.94
CA PRO A 116 -22.73 -18.57 14.28
C PRO A 116 -21.55 -18.97 15.17
N TYR A 117 -20.37 -18.43 14.87
CA TYR A 117 -19.20 -18.51 15.74
C TYR A 117 -18.65 -17.11 16.02
N TYR A 118 -18.14 -16.93 17.22
CA TYR A 118 -17.65 -15.66 17.71
C TYR A 118 -16.26 -15.87 18.30
N TYR A 119 -15.29 -15.07 17.89
CA TYR A 119 -13.92 -15.14 18.37
C TYR A 119 -13.52 -13.83 19.04
N THR A 120 -12.71 -13.92 20.10
CA THR A 120 -12.11 -12.77 20.77
C THR A 120 -10.65 -13.09 21.03
N SER A 121 -9.79 -12.65 20.12
CA SER A 121 -8.39 -13.10 20.07
C SER A 121 -7.41 -11.93 20.17
N PHE A 122 -6.25 -12.15 20.77
CA PHE A 122 -5.17 -11.15 20.88
C PHE A 122 -5.58 -9.81 21.51
N ASN A 123 -6.64 -9.78 22.31
CA ASN A 123 -7.19 -8.52 22.81
C ASN A 123 -6.34 -7.86 23.90
N GLU A 124 -5.47 -8.63 24.54
CA GLU A 124 -4.50 -8.13 25.51
C GLU A 124 -3.12 -7.83 24.90
N LEU A 125 -2.91 -8.11 23.61
CA LEU A 125 -1.63 -7.87 22.95
C LEU A 125 -1.40 -6.37 22.82
N GLU A 126 -0.40 -5.87 23.52
CA GLU A 126 -0.11 -4.44 23.65
C GLU A 126 1.05 -4.02 22.72
N SER A 127 2.03 -4.90 22.53
CA SER A 127 3.28 -4.56 21.86
C SER A 127 3.96 -5.77 21.20
N PHE A 128 5.06 -5.49 20.51
CA PHE A 128 5.95 -6.49 19.92
C PHE A 128 7.22 -6.68 20.78
N GLU A 129 7.17 -6.30 22.07
CA GLU A 129 8.29 -6.46 22.98
C GLU A 129 8.74 -7.91 23.03
N GLY A 130 10.06 -8.15 22.93
CA GLY A 130 10.64 -9.47 22.74
C GLY A 130 11.03 -9.79 21.30
N LEU A 131 10.65 -8.97 20.31
CA LEU A 131 11.07 -9.14 18.90
C LEU A 131 12.13 -8.13 18.45
N GLU A 132 12.82 -7.48 19.38
CA GLU A 132 13.78 -6.41 19.09
C GLU A 132 14.94 -6.87 18.21
N ARG A 133 15.34 -8.15 18.26
CA ARG A 133 16.44 -8.70 17.46
C ARG A 133 16.00 -9.25 16.11
N LEU A 134 14.70 -9.24 15.79
CA LEU A 134 14.19 -9.73 14.51
C LEU A 134 14.65 -8.79 13.40
N THR A 135 15.47 -9.30 12.49
CA THR A 135 16.08 -8.51 11.40
C THR A 135 15.40 -8.71 10.06
N THR A 136 14.83 -9.90 9.82
CA THR A 136 14.33 -10.30 8.51
C THR A 136 13.10 -11.18 8.65
N ILE A 137 12.10 -10.87 7.83
CA ILE A 137 10.97 -11.75 7.51
C ILE A 137 11.07 -12.04 6.02
N GLY A 138 11.28 -13.30 5.64
CA GLY A 138 11.48 -13.68 4.23
C GLY A 138 10.19 -13.65 3.39
N GLY A 139 9.04 -13.83 4.03
CA GLY A 139 7.70 -13.74 3.44
C GLY A 139 6.95 -12.48 3.84
N ASN A 140 5.64 -12.62 4.05
CA ASN A 140 4.75 -11.52 4.41
C ASN A 140 4.76 -11.24 5.92
N PHE A 141 4.58 -9.99 6.30
CA PHE A 141 4.14 -9.60 7.65
C PHE A 141 2.64 -9.33 7.61
N LYS A 142 1.83 -10.03 8.42
CA LYS A 142 0.37 -9.87 8.45
C LYS A 142 -0.19 -9.83 9.86
N ILE A 143 -1.03 -8.83 10.11
CA ILE A 143 -1.96 -8.80 11.25
C ILE A 143 -3.38 -8.74 10.69
N SER A 144 -4.21 -9.73 11.02
CA SER A 144 -5.57 -9.90 10.50
C SER A 144 -6.60 -9.92 11.63
N SER A 145 -7.56 -9.00 11.61
CA SER A 145 -8.73 -8.95 12.49
C SER A 145 -9.99 -9.05 11.63
N GLU A 146 -10.53 -10.25 11.51
CA GLU A 146 -11.71 -10.53 10.67
C GLU A 146 -13.01 -10.48 11.48
N GLY A 147 -13.03 -9.63 12.51
CA GLY A 147 -14.14 -9.53 13.45
C GLY A 147 -15.07 -8.36 13.22
N ASN A 148 -16.16 -8.36 14.02
CA ASN A 148 -17.13 -7.27 14.04
C ASN A 148 -16.96 -6.34 15.27
N ASP A 149 -17.80 -5.31 15.42
CA ASP A 149 -17.76 -4.32 16.52
C ASP A 149 -17.59 -4.96 17.92
N LYS A 150 -18.30 -6.04 18.16
CA LYS A 150 -18.31 -6.75 19.45
C LYS A 150 -17.15 -7.73 19.58
N TYR A 151 -16.75 -8.35 18.48
CA TYR A 151 -15.83 -9.49 18.41
C TYR A 151 -14.53 -9.15 17.66
N ILE A 152 -14.06 -7.91 17.79
CA ILE A 152 -12.79 -7.48 17.21
C ILE A 152 -11.60 -8.06 17.98
N SER A 153 -10.52 -8.34 17.24
CA SER A 153 -9.20 -8.72 17.77
C SER A 153 -8.27 -7.50 17.91
N PHE A 154 -7.21 -7.62 18.70
CA PHE A 154 -6.16 -6.59 18.88
C PHE A 154 -6.64 -5.27 19.52
N LYS A 155 -7.56 -5.33 20.48
CA LYS A 155 -8.11 -4.13 21.16
C LYS A 155 -7.08 -3.20 21.80
N LYS A 156 -5.94 -3.74 22.25
CA LYS A 156 -4.88 -2.98 22.93
C LYS A 156 -3.62 -2.74 22.09
N LEU A 157 -3.54 -3.31 20.88
CA LEU A 157 -2.33 -3.17 20.07
C LEU A 157 -2.25 -1.74 19.55
N SER A 158 -1.23 -1.02 20.01
CA SER A 158 -1.08 0.41 19.73
C SER A 158 0.15 0.75 18.90
N SER A 159 1.13 -0.16 18.83
CA SER A 159 2.41 0.10 18.17
C SER A 159 3.10 -1.20 17.71
N LEU A 160 3.95 -1.06 16.68
CA LEU A 160 4.88 -2.09 16.21
C LEU A 160 6.35 -1.68 16.44
N ASN A 161 6.60 -0.61 17.19
CA ASN A 161 7.93 0.02 17.32
C ASN A 161 8.99 -0.86 17.99
N ASN A 162 8.63 -1.94 18.68
CA ASN A 162 9.58 -2.91 19.22
C ASN A 162 10.34 -3.66 18.12
N LEU A 163 9.87 -3.67 16.86
CA LEU A 163 10.58 -4.21 15.70
C LEU A 163 11.76 -3.32 15.28
N THR A 164 12.60 -2.97 16.25
CA THR A 164 13.64 -1.95 16.16
C THR A 164 14.77 -2.32 15.22
N ASN A 165 15.00 -3.60 14.94
CA ASN A 165 16.04 -4.06 14.01
C ASN A 165 15.50 -4.68 12.71
N LEU A 166 14.18 -4.64 12.48
CA LEU A 166 13.57 -5.25 11.29
C LEU A 166 13.99 -4.47 10.04
N ALA A 167 14.97 -5.01 9.31
CA ALA A 167 15.58 -4.36 8.17
C ALA A 167 14.89 -4.69 6.85
N SER A 168 14.27 -5.88 6.71
CA SER A 168 13.63 -6.28 5.46
C SER A 168 12.42 -7.21 5.63
N ILE A 169 11.45 -7.04 4.73
CA ILE A 169 10.31 -7.92 4.52
C ILE A 169 10.33 -8.39 3.06
N GLY A 170 10.45 -9.69 2.84
CA GLY A 170 10.57 -10.27 1.50
C GLY A 170 9.26 -10.39 0.72
N GLY A 171 8.12 -10.28 1.40
CA GLY A 171 6.77 -10.23 0.81
C GLY A 171 6.05 -8.91 1.12
N ASN A 172 4.73 -9.02 1.32
CA ASN A 172 3.84 -7.91 1.62
C ASN A 172 3.89 -7.51 3.10
N PHE A 173 3.58 -6.25 3.39
CA PHE A 173 3.23 -5.78 4.72
C PHE A 173 1.72 -5.52 4.77
N GLU A 174 0.98 -6.27 5.59
CA GLU A 174 -0.48 -6.26 5.61
C GLU A 174 -1.04 -6.03 7.01
N ILE A 175 -1.88 -5.00 7.15
CA ILE A 175 -2.84 -4.87 8.24
C ILE A 175 -4.24 -5.00 7.64
N TYR A 176 -4.95 -6.06 8.03
CA TYR A 176 -6.25 -6.42 7.51
C TYR A 176 -7.30 -6.44 8.62
N ALA A 177 -8.12 -5.41 8.68
CA ALA A 177 -9.26 -5.29 9.58
C ALA A 177 -10.41 -4.58 8.83
N PRO A 178 -11.01 -5.23 7.82
CA PRO A 178 -11.87 -4.55 6.83
C PRO A 178 -13.14 -3.97 7.42
N GLU A 179 -13.73 -4.63 8.43
CA GLU A 179 -15.00 -4.21 9.01
C GLU A 179 -14.82 -3.18 10.14
N TYR A 180 -13.81 -3.37 10.99
CA TYR A 180 -13.58 -2.55 12.19
C TYR A 180 -12.10 -2.33 12.45
N GLU A 181 -11.79 -1.24 13.13
CA GLU A 181 -10.42 -0.74 13.27
C GLU A 181 -9.68 -1.48 14.39
N ILE A 182 -8.41 -1.85 14.18
CA ILE A 182 -7.45 -2.04 15.28
C ILE A 182 -7.22 -0.66 15.89
N ALA A 183 -8.16 -0.22 16.73
CA ALA A 183 -8.46 1.20 17.01
C ALA A 183 -7.30 1.97 17.65
N GLN A 184 -6.37 1.26 18.29
CA GLN A 184 -5.21 1.88 18.92
C GLN A 184 -4.00 1.97 17.98
N LEU A 185 -3.95 1.17 16.90
CA LEU A 185 -2.84 1.14 15.94
C LEU A 185 -3.01 2.23 14.86
N ASN A 186 -2.89 3.48 15.27
CA ASN A 186 -3.05 4.65 14.39
C ASN A 186 -1.75 5.07 13.67
N THR A 187 -0.60 4.70 14.23
CA THR A 187 0.71 4.96 13.64
C THR A 187 1.50 3.66 13.56
N ILE A 188 2.06 3.39 12.38
CA ILE A 188 3.05 2.34 12.19
C ILE A 188 4.40 2.99 11.96
N GLU A 189 5.32 2.72 12.88
CA GLU A 189 6.70 3.16 12.81
C GLU A 189 7.61 1.94 12.80
N LEU A 190 8.42 1.81 11.74
CA LEU A 190 9.42 0.75 11.57
C LEU A 190 10.76 1.43 11.24
N PRO A 191 11.49 1.92 12.25
CA PRO A 191 12.55 2.90 12.05
C PRO A 191 13.75 2.35 11.29
N THR A 192 14.00 1.04 11.30
CA THR A 192 15.16 0.43 10.61
C THR A 192 14.80 -0.27 9.30
N LEU A 193 13.52 -0.31 8.93
CA LEU A 193 13.06 -1.01 7.74
C LEU A 193 13.58 -0.31 6.49
N LYS A 194 14.39 -1.03 5.72
CA LYS A 194 14.99 -0.53 4.47
C LYS A 194 14.27 -1.00 3.23
N GLN A 195 13.64 -2.17 3.31
CA GLN A 195 13.10 -2.83 2.13
C GLN A 195 11.84 -3.63 2.43
N ILE A 196 10.82 -3.42 1.60
CA ILE A 196 9.67 -4.32 1.47
C ILE A 196 9.63 -4.73 -0.01
N ASN A 197 9.75 -6.02 -0.31
CA ASN A 197 9.73 -6.51 -1.69
C ASN A 197 8.33 -6.59 -2.29
N GLY A 198 7.31 -6.77 -1.45
CA GLY A 198 5.91 -6.82 -1.86
C GLY A 198 5.19 -5.49 -1.70
N TYR A 199 3.88 -5.59 -1.59
CA TYR A 199 2.97 -4.48 -1.44
C TYR A 199 2.73 -4.13 0.04
N ILE A 200 2.43 -2.85 0.29
CA ILE A 200 1.81 -2.44 1.55
C ILE A 200 0.29 -2.46 1.36
N TYR A 201 -0.40 -3.27 2.16
CA TYR A 201 -1.85 -3.38 2.20
C TYR A 201 -2.37 -2.92 3.57
N MET A 202 -3.08 -1.81 3.58
CA MET A 202 -3.69 -1.27 4.80
C MET A 202 -5.20 -1.16 4.62
N ARG A 203 -5.88 -2.15 5.22
CA ARG A 203 -7.34 -2.24 5.25
C ARG A 203 -7.78 -2.21 6.70
N ASN A 204 -7.52 -1.12 7.42
CA ASN A 204 -7.91 -0.96 8.82
C ASN A 204 -9.18 -0.10 8.90
N GLY A 205 -10.33 -0.71 9.18
CA GLY A 205 -11.63 -0.03 9.22
C GLY A 205 -12.11 0.48 7.85
N PHE A 206 -12.28 -0.36 6.83
CA PHE A 206 -12.74 0.09 5.51
C PHE A 206 -14.28 0.15 5.37
N TYR A 207 -15.03 -0.42 6.32
CA TYR A 207 -16.49 -0.55 6.24
C TYR A 207 -17.26 0.64 6.86
N MET A 208 -18.28 1.13 6.13
CA MET A 208 -19.32 2.10 6.54
C MET A 208 -18.86 3.37 7.29
N GLY A 209 -18.28 4.34 6.56
CA GLY A 209 -18.11 5.72 7.05
C GLY A 209 -16.95 5.91 8.04
N ASN A 210 -16.04 4.95 8.05
CA ASN A 210 -14.89 4.88 8.93
C ASN A 210 -13.82 5.94 8.61
N ARG A 211 -13.13 6.44 9.64
CA ARG A 211 -12.19 7.56 9.60
C ARG A 211 -10.74 7.18 9.93
N ASN A 212 -10.43 5.92 10.25
CA ASN A 212 -9.09 5.50 10.68
C ASN A 212 -8.14 5.32 9.52
N ARG A 213 -7.68 6.47 9.05
CA ARG A 213 -6.49 6.57 8.24
C ARG A 213 -5.28 6.46 9.15
N MET A 214 -4.32 5.65 8.73
CA MET A 214 -3.11 5.40 9.52
C MET A 214 -1.99 6.34 9.11
N ASN A 215 -1.10 6.63 10.06
CA ASN A 215 0.19 7.23 9.79
C ASN A 215 1.20 6.12 9.52
N LEU A 216 1.96 6.25 8.44
CA LEU A 216 3.02 5.31 8.10
C LEU A 216 4.37 6.03 8.11
N VAL A 217 5.23 5.64 9.05
CA VAL A 217 6.54 6.24 9.28
C VAL A 217 7.62 5.19 9.01
N LEU A 218 8.22 5.28 7.83
CA LEU A 218 9.23 4.36 7.32
C LEU A 218 10.48 5.16 6.90
N GLU A 219 11.11 5.82 7.88
CA GLU A 219 12.16 6.83 7.66
C GLU A 219 13.38 6.32 6.87
N ASN A 220 13.66 5.02 6.99
CA ASN A 220 14.80 4.37 6.36
C ASN A 220 14.43 3.49 5.17
N LEU A 221 13.17 3.48 4.73
CA LEU A 221 12.73 2.69 3.59
C LEU A 221 13.36 3.24 2.31
N GLU A 222 14.12 2.42 1.60
CA GLU A 222 14.80 2.77 0.36
C GLU A 222 14.12 2.14 -0.86
N LYS A 223 13.51 0.96 -0.67
CA LYS A 223 12.89 0.16 -1.72
C LYS A 223 11.55 -0.41 -1.27
N LEU A 224 10.57 -0.32 -2.16
CA LEU A 224 9.24 -0.90 -2.00
C LEU A 224 8.85 -1.70 -3.25
N GLY A 225 8.08 -2.78 -3.10
CA GLY A 225 7.39 -3.43 -4.20
C GLY A 225 6.36 -2.49 -4.78
N GLY A 226 5.18 -2.40 -4.17
CA GLY A 226 4.10 -1.52 -4.64
C GLY A 226 3.23 -0.97 -3.52
N PHE A 227 2.39 0.02 -3.85
CA PHE A 227 1.62 0.70 -2.83
C PHE A 227 0.37 1.42 -3.35
N GLU A 228 -0.75 1.29 -2.62
CA GLU A 228 -1.94 2.15 -2.78
C GLU A 228 -2.10 3.07 -1.56
N CYS A 229 -1.76 4.35 -1.73
CA CYS A 229 -1.81 5.38 -0.68
C CYS A 229 -3.22 5.92 -0.42
N LYS A 230 -4.25 5.07 -0.39
CA LYS A 230 -5.67 5.48 -0.23
C LYS A 230 -6.13 5.65 1.21
N SER A 231 -5.47 4.94 2.13
CA SER A 231 -5.92 4.75 3.51
C SER A 231 -5.04 5.46 4.54
N TYR A 232 -4.27 6.47 4.14
CA TYR A 232 -3.23 7.08 4.99
C TYR A 232 -3.47 8.55 5.25
N THR A 233 -3.26 8.98 6.50
CA THR A 233 -3.22 10.41 6.83
C THR A 233 -1.83 10.96 6.54
N ILE A 234 -0.80 10.24 6.97
CA ILE A 234 0.59 10.62 6.84
C ILE A 234 1.37 9.47 6.20
N LEU A 235 2.25 9.81 5.28
CA LEU A 235 3.30 8.93 4.77
C LEU A 235 4.64 9.65 4.97
N ASN A 236 5.55 9.07 5.74
CA ASN A 236 6.91 9.57 5.92
C ASN A 236 7.90 8.51 5.44
N ALA A 237 8.33 8.63 4.18
CA ALA A 237 9.30 7.72 3.55
C ALA A 237 10.37 8.51 2.76
N PRO A 238 11.14 9.39 3.43
CA PRO A 238 11.99 10.39 2.79
C PRO A 238 13.23 9.80 2.10
N LYS A 239 13.50 8.50 2.30
CA LYS A 239 14.59 7.78 1.62
C LYS A 239 14.10 6.83 0.53
N LEU A 240 12.78 6.74 0.31
CA LEU A 240 12.20 5.81 -0.66
C LEU A 240 12.55 6.29 -2.07
N LYS A 241 13.46 5.58 -2.72
CA LYS A 241 13.95 5.93 -4.06
C LYS A 241 13.28 5.14 -5.15
N ARG A 242 12.84 3.91 -4.84
CA ARG A 242 12.45 2.93 -5.84
C ARG A 242 11.19 2.16 -5.43
N ILE A 243 10.22 2.15 -6.33
CA ILE A 243 9.03 1.31 -6.29
C ILE A 243 9.09 0.39 -7.52
N ASP A 244 9.18 -0.92 -7.31
CA ASP A 244 9.34 -1.89 -8.41
C ASP A 244 8.02 -2.17 -9.17
N GLU A 245 6.91 -2.01 -8.48
CA GLU A 245 5.57 -2.34 -8.95
C GLU A 245 4.74 -1.05 -9.16
N LYS A 246 3.44 -1.11 -8.87
CA LYS A 246 2.50 0.00 -9.06
C LYS A 246 2.50 0.95 -7.87
N LEU A 247 2.40 2.25 -8.14
CA LEU A 247 2.15 3.29 -7.16
C LEU A 247 0.83 3.99 -7.48
N TYR A 248 -0.12 3.93 -6.55
CA TYR A 248 -1.32 4.75 -6.58
C TYR A 248 -1.28 5.79 -5.46
N ILE A 249 -1.31 7.06 -5.84
CA ILE A 249 -1.44 8.20 -4.93
C ILE A 249 -2.85 8.74 -5.07
N GLY A 250 -3.59 8.88 -3.98
CA GLY A 250 -4.93 9.46 -4.04
C GLY A 250 -5.80 9.09 -2.86
N VAL A 251 -6.84 9.88 -2.61
CA VAL A 251 -7.76 9.71 -1.48
C VAL A 251 -9.09 9.19 -2.02
N ALA A 252 -9.69 8.19 -1.38
CA ALA A 252 -10.99 7.69 -1.85
C ALA A 252 -12.06 8.80 -1.81
N ALA A 253 -12.80 8.97 -2.92
CA ALA A 253 -13.83 10.00 -3.12
C ALA A 253 -15.01 9.96 -2.11
N SER A 254 -15.13 8.88 -1.32
CA SER A 254 -16.17 8.76 -0.30
C SER A 254 -15.79 9.53 0.97
N LYS A 255 -16.08 10.84 0.95
CA LYS A 255 -16.38 11.74 2.09
C LYS A 255 -16.24 11.12 3.49
N VAL A 256 -15.29 11.61 4.29
CA VAL A 256 -15.45 12.48 5.48
C VAL A 256 -14.05 12.63 6.13
N GLY A 257 -13.58 13.88 6.27
CA GLY A 257 -12.24 14.26 6.72
C GLY A 257 -11.31 14.55 5.53
N SER A 258 -10.79 15.76 5.39
CA SER A 258 -9.85 16.09 4.32
C SER A 258 -8.51 15.42 4.62
N ILE A 259 -8.07 14.42 3.84
CA ILE A 259 -6.64 14.08 3.81
C ILE A 259 -6.03 15.04 2.81
N ASN A 260 -4.93 15.66 3.19
CA ASN A 260 -4.17 16.44 2.24
C ASN A 260 -3.37 15.49 1.33
N ALA A 261 -3.84 15.26 0.10
CA ALA A 261 -3.10 14.45 -0.87
C ALA A 261 -1.66 14.99 -1.10
N GLN A 262 -1.46 16.31 -0.95
CA GLN A 262 -0.14 16.92 -0.97
C GLN A 262 0.77 16.41 0.16
N GLU A 263 0.24 16.15 1.36
CA GLU A 263 1.02 15.65 2.50
C GLU A 263 1.55 14.23 2.24
N ILE A 264 0.71 13.35 1.67
CA ILE A 264 1.15 12.02 1.22
C ILE A 264 2.24 12.16 0.16
N LEU A 265 2.07 13.08 -0.79
CA LEU A 265 3.04 13.30 -1.87
C LEU A 265 4.38 13.82 -1.35
N ASN A 266 4.36 14.73 -0.36
CA ASN A 266 5.57 15.26 0.29
C ASN A 266 6.43 14.14 0.92
N GLY A 267 5.77 13.09 1.42
CA GLY A 267 6.40 11.88 1.95
C GLY A 267 7.20 11.05 0.95
N LEU A 268 7.00 11.29 -0.35
CA LEU A 268 7.60 10.54 -1.47
C LEU A 268 8.70 11.35 -2.19
N SER A 269 9.24 12.38 -1.56
CA SER A 269 10.11 13.36 -2.25
C SER A 269 11.45 12.82 -2.80
N ALA A 270 11.85 11.62 -2.40
CA ALA A 270 13.07 10.96 -2.86
C ALA A 270 12.84 9.97 -4.02
N ILE A 271 11.60 9.74 -4.46
CA ILE A 271 11.34 8.73 -5.48
C ILE A 271 12.00 9.13 -6.80
N THR A 272 12.67 8.16 -7.42
CA THR A 272 13.37 8.32 -8.71
C THR A 272 12.83 7.38 -9.78
N TYR A 273 12.16 6.30 -9.36
CA TYR A 273 11.79 5.17 -10.21
C TYR A 273 10.48 4.54 -9.74
N VAL A 274 9.53 4.38 -10.66
CA VAL A 274 8.35 3.52 -10.53
C VAL A 274 8.38 2.48 -11.66
N GLY A 275 8.39 1.19 -11.33
CA GLY A 275 8.62 0.12 -12.30
C GLY A 275 7.40 -0.24 -13.15
N LYS A 276 6.19 0.01 -12.66
CA LYS A 276 4.94 -0.17 -13.41
C LYS A 276 4.15 1.14 -13.42
N ASP A 277 2.84 1.06 -13.21
CA ASP A 277 1.94 2.20 -13.33
C ASP A 277 2.13 3.18 -12.16
N LEU A 278 2.19 4.46 -12.47
CA LEU A 278 2.02 5.56 -11.53
C LEU A 278 0.66 6.20 -11.79
N ARG A 279 -0.27 6.03 -10.86
CA ARG A 279 -1.57 6.71 -10.91
C ARG A 279 -1.68 7.72 -9.79
N ILE A 280 -2.08 8.94 -10.13
CA ILE A 280 -2.22 10.04 -9.20
C ILE A 280 -3.63 10.59 -9.32
N ASP A 281 -4.41 10.48 -8.26
CA ASP A 281 -5.62 11.28 -8.07
C ASP A 281 -5.22 12.69 -7.69
N CYS A 282 -5.55 13.63 -8.57
CA CYS A 282 -5.15 15.02 -8.42
C CYS A 282 -6.03 15.82 -7.45
N SER A 283 -7.08 15.21 -6.87
CA SER A 283 -7.91 15.88 -5.86
C SER A 283 -7.09 16.27 -4.62
N GLY A 284 -7.02 17.58 -4.34
CA GLY A 284 -6.29 18.12 -3.19
C GLY A 284 -4.77 18.22 -3.38
N ILE A 285 -4.25 18.01 -4.60
CA ILE A 285 -2.84 18.26 -4.93
C ILE A 285 -2.69 19.70 -5.45
N GLU A 286 -1.71 20.42 -4.92
CA GLU A 286 -1.41 21.80 -5.31
C GLU A 286 -0.16 21.87 -6.21
N SER A 287 0.77 20.92 -6.05
CA SER A 287 2.02 20.87 -6.79
C SER A 287 2.61 19.46 -6.84
N PHE A 288 3.25 19.11 -7.96
CA PHE A 288 4.03 17.87 -8.07
C PHE A 288 5.50 18.04 -7.69
N GLU A 289 5.94 19.18 -7.14
CA GLU A 289 7.32 19.41 -6.69
C GLU A 289 7.95 18.26 -5.88
N PRO A 290 7.23 17.53 -5.01
CA PRO A 290 7.82 16.37 -4.35
C PRO A 290 8.30 15.29 -5.34
N LEU A 291 7.69 15.17 -6.51
CA LEU A 291 8.08 14.22 -7.55
C LEU A 291 9.28 14.68 -8.40
N ARG A 292 9.91 15.82 -8.12
CA ARG A 292 11.00 16.42 -8.93
C ARG A 292 12.18 15.49 -9.26
N ASN A 293 12.37 14.43 -8.48
CA ASN A 293 13.44 13.45 -8.66
C ASN A 293 13.02 12.25 -9.52
N LEU A 294 11.72 12.09 -9.79
CA LEU A 294 11.18 10.98 -10.56
C LEU A 294 11.67 11.07 -12.00
N SER A 295 12.46 10.08 -12.41
CA SER A 295 13.12 10.06 -13.72
C SER A 295 12.55 9.02 -14.68
N PHE A 296 11.84 8.03 -14.13
CA PHE A 296 11.34 6.88 -14.88
C PHE A 296 10.02 6.34 -14.31
N VAL A 297 9.05 6.12 -15.20
CA VAL A 297 7.84 5.32 -14.96
C VAL A 297 7.81 4.20 -15.98
N GLY A 298 7.77 2.93 -15.56
CA GLY A 298 7.82 1.80 -16.49
C GLY A 298 6.48 1.45 -17.14
N GLY A 299 5.37 1.73 -16.45
CA GLY A 299 4.01 1.52 -16.95
C GLY A 299 3.33 2.82 -17.36
N ASP A 300 2.01 2.87 -17.17
CA ASP A 300 1.23 4.08 -17.47
C ASP A 300 1.47 5.16 -16.40
N LEU A 301 1.61 6.42 -16.81
CA LEU A 301 1.49 7.59 -15.94
C LEU A 301 0.08 8.16 -16.11
N ILE A 302 -0.73 8.04 -15.07
CA ILE A 302 -2.17 8.34 -15.11
C ILE A 302 -2.48 9.47 -14.13
N PHE A 303 -3.02 10.57 -14.64
CA PHE A 303 -3.61 11.62 -13.83
C PHE A 303 -5.13 11.41 -13.80
N ASP A 304 -5.63 10.99 -12.64
CA ASP A 304 -7.06 10.87 -12.36
C ASP A 304 -7.60 12.18 -11.81
N ILE A 305 -8.69 12.62 -12.41
CA ILE A 305 -9.27 13.94 -12.23
C ILE A 305 -10.65 13.71 -11.64
N GLY A 306 -10.67 13.54 -10.31
CA GLY A 306 -11.89 13.32 -9.54
C GLY A 306 -12.91 14.45 -9.68
N GLY A 307 -14.18 14.14 -9.42
CA GLY A 307 -15.32 15.04 -9.66
C GLY A 307 -15.67 16.04 -8.56
N SER A 308 -14.79 16.30 -7.58
CA SER A 308 -15.12 17.16 -6.43
C SER A 308 -14.04 18.23 -6.14
N GLU A 309 -14.51 19.48 -6.24
CA GLU A 309 -13.89 20.76 -5.86
C GLU A 309 -12.73 21.28 -6.72
N ARG A 310 -12.54 22.61 -6.67
CA ARG A 310 -11.61 23.37 -7.51
C ARG A 310 -10.21 22.82 -7.35
N ASN A 311 -9.62 22.31 -8.44
CA ASN A 311 -8.23 21.93 -8.44
C ASN A 311 -7.37 23.20 -8.51
N ASN A 312 -6.42 23.35 -7.57
CA ASN A 312 -5.50 24.49 -7.52
C ASN A 312 -4.19 24.24 -8.28
N LEU A 313 -4.00 23.06 -8.87
CA LEU A 313 -2.83 22.69 -9.64
C LEU A 313 -2.65 23.64 -10.84
N GLN A 314 -1.46 24.23 -10.92
CA GLN A 314 -1.14 25.25 -11.92
C GLN A 314 -0.34 24.68 -13.11
N SER A 315 0.41 23.60 -12.90
CA SER A 315 1.31 23.02 -13.90
C SER A 315 1.67 21.57 -13.55
N PHE A 316 2.46 20.93 -14.42
CA PHE A 316 3.13 19.65 -14.13
C PHE A 316 4.53 19.83 -13.54
N THR A 317 4.84 21.02 -13.03
CA THR A 317 6.13 21.30 -12.37
C THR A 317 6.34 20.32 -11.23
N GLY A 318 7.51 19.68 -11.21
CA GLY A 318 7.81 18.49 -10.43
C GLY A 318 8.06 17.23 -11.29
N PHE A 319 7.80 17.26 -12.60
CA PHE A 319 8.15 16.16 -13.51
C PHE A 319 9.37 16.45 -14.40
N GLU A 320 10.17 17.46 -14.06
CA GLU A 320 11.28 17.92 -14.91
C GLU A 320 12.36 16.86 -15.07
N SER A 321 12.55 15.96 -14.10
CA SER A 321 13.52 14.87 -14.22
C SER A 321 13.00 13.68 -15.04
N LEU A 322 11.70 13.62 -15.33
CA LEU A 322 11.07 12.48 -15.99
C LEU A 322 11.47 12.46 -17.47
N THR A 323 12.21 11.42 -17.86
CA THR A 323 12.70 11.28 -19.24
C THR A 323 11.93 10.25 -20.06
N THR A 324 11.34 9.26 -19.39
CA THR A 324 10.70 8.11 -20.03
C THR A 324 9.46 7.66 -19.25
N ILE A 325 8.37 7.42 -20.00
CA ILE A 325 7.19 6.68 -19.55
C ILE A 325 7.09 5.42 -20.42
N GLY A 326 7.30 4.24 -19.86
CA GLY A 326 7.30 2.99 -20.65
C GLY A 326 5.91 2.65 -21.20
N GLY A 327 4.85 3.00 -20.48
CA GLY A 327 3.46 2.94 -20.93
C GLY A 327 2.94 4.29 -21.41
N ARG A 328 1.64 4.50 -21.26
CA ARG A 328 0.96 5.70 -21.75
C ARG A 328 1.08 6.86 -20.78
N LEU A 329 1.29 8.06 -21.31
CA LEU A 329 0.91 9.29 -20.63
C LEU A 329 -0.60 9.46 -20.80
N ILE A 330 -1.35 9.25 -19.71
CA ILE A 330 -2.81 9.32 -19.70
C ILE A 330 -3.25 10.52 -18.88
N TRP A 331 -4.02 11.39 -19.53
CA TRP A 331 -4.69 12.51 -18.91
C TRP A 331 -6.15 12.51 -19.36
N GLY A 332 -7.09 12.42 -18.42
CA GLY A 332 -8.49 12.60 -18.80
C GLY A 332 -9.42 12.91 -17.65
N THR A 333 -10.62 13.37 -18.00
CA THR A 333 -11.76 13.43 -17.07
C THR A 333 -12.64 12.21 -17.30
N GLY A 334 -13.08 11.56 -16.22
CA GLY A 334 -13.90 10.34 -16.33
C GLY A 334 -13.13 9.08 -16.77
N VAL A 335 -11.81 9.05 -16.61
CA VAL A 335 -10.96 7.85 -16.75
C VAL A 335 -11.08 6.87 -15.57
N SER A 336 -11.99 7.13 -14.61
CA SER A 336 -12.24 6.23 -13.50
C SER A 336 -12.88 4.94 -14.00
N SER A 337 -12.29 3.80 -13.64
CA SER A 337 -12.93 2.48 -13.65
C SER A 337 -14.12 2.36 -12.68
N ALA A 338 -14.49 3.46 -12.00
CA ALA A 338 -15.63 3.58 -11.10
C ALA A 338 -16.63 4.57 -11.72
N GLY A 339 -17.88 4.13 -11.88
CA GLY A 339 -18.90 4.78 -12.70
C GLY A 339 -19.30 6.21 -12.30
N SER A 340 -20.09 6.81 -13.19
CA SER A 340 -20.82 8.08 -13.10
C SER A 340 -20.21 9.17 -12.20
N VAL A 341 -19.32 9.97 -12.77
CA VAL A 341 -18.75 11.15 -12.11
C VAL A 341 -19.56 12.39 -12.46
N SER A 342 -19.91 13.20 -11.46
CA SER A 342 -20.62 14.47 -11.59
C SER A 342 -19.78 15.58 -12.24
N THR A 343 -20.46 16.47 -12.96
CA THR A 343 -20.01 17.35 -14.05
C THR A 343 -19.24 18.62 -13.68
N TYR A 344 -18.33 18.62 -12.71
CA TYR A 344 -17.60 19.86 -12.34
C TYR A 344 -16.11 19.66 -12.05
N THR A 345 -15.36 19.15 -13.04
CA THR A 345 -13.89 19.11 -12.98
C THR A 345 -13.32 20.45 -13.45
N SER A 346 -12.61 21.15 -12.56
CA SER A 346 -11.97 22.45 -12.86
C SER A 346 -10.46 22.28 -12.96
N PHE A 347 -9.93 22.09 -14.17
CA PHE A 347 -8.49 22.26 -14.48
C PHE A 347 -8.26 23.59 -15.19
N SER A 348 -9.03 24.60 -14.80
CA SER A 348 -9.04 25.94 -15.39
C SER A 348 -7.73 26.71 -15.22
N ASN A 349 -6.68 26.10 -14.66
CA ASN A 349 -5.42 26.75 -14.34
C ASN A 349 -4.23 26.18 -15.12
N ILE A 350 -4.26 24.90 -15.51
CA ILE A 350 -3.16 24.32 -16.29
C ILE A 350 -3.23 24.84 -17.73
N GLN A 351 -2.09 25.34 -18.21
CA GLN A 351 -1.97 26.00 -19.51
C GLN A 351 -1.32 25.11 -20.57
N SER A 352 -0.44 24.22 -20.15
CA SER A 352 0.33 23.33 -21.01
C SER A 352 0.89 22.13 -20.24
N PHE A 353 1.74 21.35 -20.87
CA PHE A 353 2.51 20.27 -20.27
C PHE A 353 3.80 20.74 -19.56
N GLN A 354 3.91 22.03 -19.23
CA GLN A 354 5.08 22.59 -18.56
C GLN A 354 5.38 21.80 -17.29
N GLY A 355 6.60 21.27 -17.23
CA GLY A 355 7.02 20.27 -16.24
C GLY A 355 7.60 19.02 -16.90
N PHE A 356 7.04 18.57 -18.03
CA PHE A 356 7.56 17.42 -18.78
C PHE A 356 8.74 17.75 -19.71
N ASN A 357 9.48 18.83 -19.42
CA ASN A 357 10.44 19.42 -20.36
C ASN A 357 11.54 18.46 -20.84
N ASN A 358 11.85 17.40 -20.09
CA ASN A 358 12.88 16.41 -20.46
C ASN A 358 12.30 15.06 -20.93
N LEU A 359 10.98 14.97 -21.06
CA LEU A 359 10.30 13.75 -21.50
C LEU A 359 10.60 13.50 -22.98
N SER A 360 11.25 12.37 -23.26
CA SER A 360 11.78 12.05 -24.60
C SER A 360 11.09 10.88 -25.30
N SER A 361 10.56 9.94 -24.51
CA SER A 361 9.92 8.71 -25.02
C SER A 361 8.74 8.33 -24.15
N ILE A 362 7.61 8.03 -24.78
CA ILE A 362 6.42 7.48 -24.14
C ILE A 362 5.93 6.22 -24.87
N GLY A 363 5.32 5.30 -24.14
CA GLY A 363 4.65 4.12 -24.70
C GLY A 363 3.35 4.43 -25.45
N GLY A 364 2.73 5.57 -25.18
CA GLY A 364 1.55 6.08 -25.89
C GLY A 364 1.08 7.39 -25.28
N PHE A 365 0.18 8.08 -25.98
CA PHE A 365 -0.38 9.35 -25.51
C PHE A 365 -1.90 9.27 -25.56
N ARG A 366 -2.55 9.46 -24.42
CA ARG A 366 -4.02 9.48 -24.37
C ARG A 366 -4.51 10.69 -23.60
N MET A 367 -5.22 11.56 -24.29
CA MET A 367 -5.98 12.65 -23.72
C MET A 367 -7.48 12.45 -23.97
N SER A 368 -8.28 12.29 -22.91
CA SER A 368 -9.73 12.04 -23.01
C SER A 368 -10.49 12.97 -22.08
N ILE A 369 -11.15 13.99 -22.63
CA ILE A 369 -11.86 15.01 -21.86
C ILE A 369 -13.35 14.97 -22.20
N ASN A 370 -14.14 14.49 -21.24
CA ASN A 370 -15.58 14.35 -21.41
C ASN A 370 -16.36 15.57 -20.89
N TYR A 371 -15.81 16.25 -19.88
CA TYR A 371 -16.39 17.42 -19.21
C TYR A 371 -15.30 18.21 -18.47
N GLY A 372 -15.54 19.51 -18.25
CA GLY A 372 -14.72 20.39 -17.42
C GLY A 372 -14.14 21.60 -18.17
N ASP A 373 -13.69 22.61 -17.44
CA ASP A 373 -13.08 23.82 -18.04
C ASP A 373 -11.58 23.62 -18.28
N PHE A 374 -11.21 23.52 -19.56
CA PHE A 374 -9.83 23.48 -20.05
C PHE A 374 -9.55 24.64 -21.02
N SER A 375 -10.28 25.75 -20.88
CA SER A 375 -10.16 26.91 -21.76
C SER A 375 -8.76 27.56 -21.73
N LYS A 376 -8.04 27.40 -20.61
CA LYS A 376 -6.66 27.89 -20.45
C LYS A 376 -5.60 26.93 -20.98
N PHE A 377 -5.92 25.65 -21.19
CA PHE A 377 -4.98 24.67 -21.75
C PHE A 377 -4.82 24.93 -23.24
N THR A 378 -3.83 25.73 -23.62
CA THR A 378 -3.74 26.35 -24.96
C THR A 378 -2.60 25.80 -25.81
N SER A 379 -1.58 25.20 -25.19
CA SER A 379 -0.42 24.67 -25.90
C SER A 379 0.10 23.35 -25.34
N PHE A 380 0.90 22.65 -26.15
CA PHE A 380 1.66 21.48 -25.72
C PHE A 380 3.05 21.85 -25.15
N ALA A 381 3.30 23.12 -24.83
CA ALA A 381 4.57 23.56 -24.26
C ALA A 381 4.96 22.71 -23.04
N GLY A 382 6.24 22.36 -22.96
CA GLY A 382 6.78 21.35 -22.03
C GLY A 382 6.99 19.97 -22.67
N LEU A 383 6.50 19.69 -23.89
CA LEU A 383 6.76 18.44 -24.62
C LEU A 383 7.79 18.60 -25.75
N GLU A 384 8.59 19.67 -25.76
CA GLU A 384 9.52 20.01 -26.86
C GLU A 384 10.58 18.93 -27.10
N ASN A 385 10.92 18.13 -26.09
CA ASN A 385 11.91 17.06 -26.18
C ASN A 385 11.32 15.69 -26.51
N LEU A 386 9.99 15.58 -26.67
CA LEU A 386 9.34 14.31 -26.99
C LEU A 386 9.65 13.90 -28.43
N ARG A 387 10.38 12.79 -28.60
CA ARG A 387 10.82 12.27 -29.90
C ARG A 387 10.04 11.04 -30.35
N GLN A 388 9.65 10.19 -29.41
CA GLN A 388 9.06 8.89 -29.73
C GLN A 388 7.79 8.62 -28.93
N ILE A 389 6.75 8.17 -29.64
CA ILE A 389 5.55 7.58 -29.09
C ILE A 389 5.46 6.15 -29.65
N LYS A 390 5.67 5.14 -28.79
CA LYS A 390 5.73 3.73 -29.23
C LYS A 390 4.36 3.10 -29.52
N GLY A 391 3.29 3.77 -29.12
CA GLY A 391 1.93 3.30 -29.25
C GLY A 391 1.05 4.41 -29.80
N ASP A 392 -0.25 4.32 -29.53
CA ASP A 392 -1.22 5.23 -30.12
C ASP A 392 -1.08 6.66 -29.57
N PHE A 393 -1.39 7.63 -30.42
CA PHE A 393 -1.58 9.03 -30.06
C PHE A 393 -3.07 9.37 -30.22
N THR A 394 -3.76 9.60 -29.11
CA THR A 394 -5.21 9.83 -29.12
C THR A 394 -5.57 11.05 -28.28
N ILE A 395 -6.24 12.02 -28.90
CA ILE A 395 -6.91 13.15 -28.26
C ILE A 395 -8.39 13.07 -28.60
N GLU A 396 -9.23 12.97 -27.58
CA GLU A 396 -10.68 12.93 -27.68
C GLU A 396 -11.32 13.93 -26.72
N ILE A 397 -11.94 14.96 -27.29
CA ILE A 397 -12.63 16.01 -26.55
C ILE A 397 -14.11 16.00 -26.94
N GLU A 398 -14.99 15.85 -25.96
CA GLU A 398 -16.45 15.94 -26.14
C GLU A 398 -17.01 17.30 -25.68
N ASP A 399 -16.31 18.02 -24.80
CA ASP A 399 -16.74 19.33 -24.26
C ASP A 399 -16.30 20.50 -25.16
N SER A 400 -17.12 21.55 -25.20
CA SER A 400 -16.91 22.77 -25.98
C SER A 400 -15.90 23.76 -25.37
N PHE A 401 -15.54 23.62 -24.09
CA PHE A 401 -14.65 24.54 -23.36
C PHE A 401 -13.16 24.14 -23.43
N TRP A 402 -12.68 23.82 -24.63
CA TRP A 402 -11.28 23.43 -24.87
C TRP A 402 -10.43 24.59 -25.41
N GLY A 403 -9.21 24.73 -24.91
CA GLY A 403 -8.29 25.84 -25.20
C GLY A 403 -7.26 25.58 -26.31
N LEU A 404 -6.94 24.31 -26.63
CA LEU A 404 -5.74 23.98 -27.41
C LEU A 404 -5.76 24.59 -28.80
N SER A 405 -4.77 25.43 -29.08
CA SER A 405 -4.56 26.07 -30.37
C SER A 405 -3.15 25.88 -30.91
N ASP A 406 -2.20 25.41 -30.09
CA ASP A 406 -0.78 25.34 -30.43
C ASP A 406 -0.17 23.97 -30.05
N ILE A 407 0.34 23.25 -31.05
CA ILE A 407 1.06 21.99 -30.87
C ILE A 407 2.52 22.08 -31.33
N SER A 408 3.08 23.30 -31.44
CA SER A 408 4.46 23.53 -31.89
C SER A 408 5.52 22.79 -31.09
N ALA A 409 5.24 22.48 -29.81
CA ALA A 409 6.10 21.63 -28.99
C ALA A 409 6.33 20.23 -29.59
N LEU A 410 5.44 19.74 -30.46
CA LEU A 410 5.60 18.43 -31.12
C LEU A 410 6.50 18.47 -32.38
N THR A 411 7.15 19.61 -32.70
CA THR A 411 7.99 19.72 -33.90
C THR A 411 9.17 18.74 -33.93
N ASN A 412 9.61 18.27 -32.76
CA ASN A 412 10.69 17.28 -32.63
C ASN A 412 10.19 15.83 -32.54
N LEU A 413 8.88 15.60 -32.67
CA LEU A 413 8.32 14.26 -32.66
C LEU A 413 8.71 13.53 -33.95
N GLU A 414 9.48 12.45 -33.83
CA GLU A 414 10.04 11.71 -34.95
C GLU A 414 9.14 10.52 -35.34
N THR A 415 8.53 9.85 -34.35
CA THR A 415 7.77 8.61 -34.57
C THR A 415 6.55 8.50 -33.68
N VAL A 416 5.45 8.04 -34.30
CA VAL A 416 4.30 7.44 -33.63
C VAL A 416 4.13 6.04 -34.21
N GLU A 417 4.49 5.02 -33.44
CA GLU A 417 4.53 3.63 -33.88
C GLU A 417 3.19 2.89 -33.69
N GLY A 418 2.24 3.53 -33.00
CA GLY A 418 0.89 3.00 -32.79
C GLY A 418 0.09 2.82 -34.07
N SER A 419 -1.03 2.13 -33.92
CA SER A 419 -1.99 1.94 -35.01
C SER A 419 -2.89 3.15 -35.24
N GLU A 420 -2.98 4.05 -34.25
CA GLU A 420 -3.86 5.22 -34.28
C GLU A 420 -3.09 6.52 -34.02
N PHE A 421 -3.30 7.50 -34.89
CA PHE A 421 -3.04 8.92 -34.65
C PHE A 421 -4.36 9.67 -34.79
N LYS A 422 -4.97 10.04 -33.67
CA LYS A 422 -6.33 10.59 -33.61
C LYS A 422 -6.39 11.89 -32.84
N ILE A 423 -7.00 12.89 -33.47
CA ILE A 423 -7.36 14.17 -32.86
C ILE A 423 -8.82 14.43 -33.15
N LYS A 424 -9.67 14.44 -32.12
CA LYS A 424 -11.12 14.67 -32.20
C LYS A 424 -11.51 15.79 -31.24
N GLY A 425 -12.35 16.72 -31.72
CA GLY A 425 -12.95 17.77 -30.89
C GLY A 425 -12.04 18.98 -30.59
N CYS A 426 -10.84 19.06 -31.18
CA CYS A 426 -9.92 20.19 -31.00
C CYS A 426 -10.19 21.36 -31.95
N TYR A 427 -11.35 22.02 -31.84
CA TYR A 427 -11.82 23.02 -32.84
C TYR A 427 -10.95 24.29 -32.97
N LYS A 428 -10.13 24.62 -31.97
CA LYS A 428 -9.20 25.76 -31.99
C LYS A 428 -7.85 25.44 -32.63
N LEU A 429 -7.52 24.16 -32.79
CA LEU A 429 -6.28 23.71 -33.40
C LEU A 429 -6.40 23.79 -34.92
N LYS A 430 -5.70 24.76 -35.52
CA LYS A 430 -5.77 25.03 -36.98
C LYS A 430 -4.47 24.69 -37.71
N ASP A 431 -3.35 24.62 -36.99
CA ASP A 431 -2.04 24.36 -37.56
C ASP A 431 -1.55 22.97 -37.12
N PHE A 432 -1.38 22.10 -38.11
CA PHE A 432 -0.85 20.74 -37.94
C PHE A 432 0.56 20.60 -38.54
N THR A 433 1.15 21.69 -39.04
CA THR A 433 2.51 21.68 -39.61
C THR A 433 3.61 21.28 -38.62
N PRO A 434 3.44 21.31 -37.29
CA PRO A 434 4.42 20.71 -36.38
C PRO A 434 4.54 19.17 -36.49
N LEU A 435 3.56 18.46 -37.05
CA LEU A 435 3.53 17.00 -37.15
C LEU A 435 4.14 16.45 -38.47
N LYS A 436 5.34 16.93 -38.84
CA LYS A 436 5.91 16.72 -40.19
C LYS A 436 6.32 15.29 -40.50
#